data_AF-A0A2T7F7G5-F1
#
_entry.id   AF-A0A2T7F7G5-F1
#
_cell.length_a   1.000
_cell.length_b   1.000
_cell.length_c   1.000
_cell.angle_alpha   90.00
_cell.angle_beta   90.00
_cell.angle_gamma   90.00
#
_symmetry.space_group_name_H-M   'P 1'
#
loop_
_entity.id
_entity.type
_entity.pdbx_description
1 polymer ?
#
loop_
_entity_poly.entity_id
_entity_poly.type
_entity_poly.pdbx_seq_one_letter_code
_entity_poly.pdbx_strand_id
1 'polypeptide(L)'
;MSDDVVWHCIRHGHCSFMAKIETGIFCRNPYNVTGICNRSSCPLSNSRYATIRDHDGIFYLYMKTAERSHLPNKLWERVKLPRNYEKAIEVINKHLEFWPQLLVHKIKQRLTKMTQYRIRMRKLQLKVREKLMTVPRKKTRIDDKQARKAEQAAKIDNCIQSELLERLKKGCYNNEIYNYPFNDFSDIVKLEQEDEEYATQYVEPNENEMGMDDMEDFKGIPNSECGYTDADDDLLDEQVAKKQKRSKIGKRSTKVTSELEQDEDTGVRQMTLV
;
A
#
# COMPACT_ATOMS: atom_id res chain seq x y z
N MET A 1 -12.95 7.94 41.08
CA MET A 1 -13.58 8.87 40.11
C MET A 1 -14.67 8.11 39.38
N SER A 2 -15.88 8.65 39.30
CA SER A 2 -17.01 7.92 38.71
C SER A 2 -16.91 7.88 37.18
N ASP A 3 -17.25 6.73 36.60
CA ASP A 3 -17.22 6.46 35.14
C ASP A 3 -18.01 7.51 34.33
N ASP A 4 -19.06 8.09 34.93
CA ASP A 4 -19.93 9.09 34.32
C ASP A 4 -19.27 10.45 34.12
N VAL A 5 -18.46 10.86 35.09
CA VAL A 5 -17.69 12.11 35.01
C VAL A 5 -16.63 11.98 33.93
N VAL A 6 -15.95 10.83 33.90
CA VAL A 6 -14.95 10.52 32.87
C VAL A 6 -15.58 10.53 31.48
N TRP A 7 -16.78 9.96 31.31
CA TRP A 7 -17.52 10.04 30.05
C TRP A 7 -17.79 11.48 29.63
N HIS A 8 -18.30 12.30 30.55
CA HIS A 8 -18.66 13.69 30.26
C HIS A 8 -17.43 14.51 29.84
N CYS A 9 -16.31 14.34 30.54
CA CYS A 9 -15.02 14.97 30.20
C CYS A 9 -14.52 14.52 28.81
N ILE A 10 -14.62 13.23 28.47
CA ILE A 10 -14.17 12.71 27.18
C ILE A 10 -15.07 13.16 26.02
N ARG A 11 -16.39 13.27 26.26
CA ARG A 11 -17.37 13.63 25.22
C ARG A 11 -17.36 15.12 24.89
N HIS A 12 -17.31 15.98 25.91
CA HIS A 12 -17.36 17.43 25.74
C HIS A 12 -15.96 18.07 25.67
N GLY A 13 -14.95 17.44 26.27
CA GLY A 13 -13.56 17.82 26.10
C GLY A 13 -12.93 17.21 24.84
N HIS A 14 -11.62 16.98 24.89
CA HIS A 14 -10.85 16.38 23.80
C HIS A 14 -10.61 14.88 24.04
N CYS A 15 -10.99 14.05 23.06
CA CYS A 15 -10.69 12.62 23.05
C CYS A 15 -9.79 12.27 21.86
N SER A 16 -8.54 11.89 22.12
CA SER A 16 -7.56 11.56 21.07
C SER A 16 -7.95 10.35 20.20
N PHE A 17 -8.81 9.47 20.72
CA PHE A 17 -9.28 8.29 19.99
C PHE A 17 -10.58 8.53 19.24
N MET A 18 -11.26 9.65 19.44
CA MET A 18 -12.53 9.94 18.78
C MET A 18 -12.29 10.42 17.35
N ALA A 19 -12.98 9.80 16.39
CA ALA A 19 -12.99 10.22 14.99
C ALA A 19 -14.44 10.54 14.60
N LYS A 20 -14.69 11.82 14.28
CA LYS A 20 -15.98 12.28 13.76
C LYS A 20 -15.97 12.11 12.24
N ILE A 21 -16.92 11.36 11.71
CA ILE A 21 -17.16 11.16 10.27
C ILE A 21 -18.63 11.54 10.02
N GLU A 22 -18.98 11.88 8.78
CA GLU A 22 -20.35 12.21 8.37
C GLU A 22 -21.38 11.14 8.80
N THR A 23 -21.00 9.86 8.76
CA THR A 23 -21.87 8.74 9.13
C THR A 23 -22.02 8.53 10.64
N GLY A 24 -21.18 9.15 11.46
CA GLY A 24 -21.24 9.03 12.92
C GLY A 24 -19.90 9.14 13.64
N ILE A 25 -19.93 8.87 14.95
CA ILE A 25 -18.78 9.02 15.83
C ILE A 25 -18.13 7.66 16.12
N PHE A 26 -16.89 7.49 15.66
CA PHE A 26 -16.11 6.27 15.82
C PHE A 26 -14.98 6.44 16.83
N CYS A 27 -14.47 5.32 17.31
CA CYS A 27 -13.37 5.26 18.25
C CYS A 27 -12.23 4.42 17.66
N ARG A 28 -11.04 5.02 17.55
CA ARG A 28 -9.79 4.37 17.11
C ARG A 28 -9.13 3.55 18.23
N ASN A 29 -9.67 3.58 19.46
CA ASN A 29 -9.09 2.87 20.57
C ASN A 29 -9.11 1.36 20.26
N PRO A 30 -7.94 0.71 20.25
CA PRO A 30 -7.88 -0.67 19.81
C PRO A 30 -8.46 -1.66 20.86
N TYR A 31 -8.75 -1.20 22.08
CA TYR A 31 -9.52 -1.92 23.12
C TYR A 31 -11.02 -1.62 23.09
N ASN A 32 -11.59 -1.05 22.03
CA ASN A 32 -13.04 -0.93 21.90
C ASN A 32 -13.60 -2.18 21.20
N VAL A 33 -14.69 -2.78 21.73
CA VAL A 33 -15.34 -3.97 21.15
C VAL A 33 -16.09 -3.63 19.86
N THR A 34 -16.81 -2.52 19.82
CA THR A 34 -17.72 -2.15 18.73
C THR A 34 -17.09 -1.21 17.71
N GLY A 35 -16.12 -0.38 18.14
CA GLY A 35 -15.52 0.67 17.32
C GLY A 35 -16.32 1.97 17.26
N ILE A 36 -17.48 2.02 17.92
CA ILE A 36 -18.32 3.22 18.03
C ILE A 36 -17.98 3.97 19.31
N CYS A 37 -18.00 5.30 19.28
CA CYS A 37 -17.74 6.13 20.44
C CYS A 37 -19.05 6.45 21.21
N ASN A 38 -19.50 5.50 22.04
CA ASN A 38 -20.66 5.65 22.92
C ASN A 38 -20.27 5.43 24.38
N ARG A 39 -21.11 5.90 25.32
CA ARG A 39 -20.90 5.74 26.78
C ARG A 39 -20.63 4.29 27.16
N SER A 40 -21.43 3.36 26.65
CA SER A 40 -21.30 1.91 26.89
C SER A 40 -20.15 1.23 26.14
N SER A 41 -19.64 1.86 25.08
CA SER A 41 -18.61 1.26 24.21
C SER A 41 -17.20 1.75 24.52
N CYS A 42 -17.06 2.88 25.23
CA CYS A 42 -15.75 3.46 25.51
C CYS A 42 -15.01 2.67 26.61
N PRO A 43 -13.81 2.10 26.32
CA PRO A 43 -13.03 1.35 27.31
C PRO A 43 -12.32 2.25 28.34
N LEU A 44 -12.17 3.55 28.04
CA LEU A 44 -11.57 4.51 28.98
C LEU A 44 -12.57 4.92 30.06
N SER A 45 -13.81 5.17 29.64
CA SER A 45 -14.89 5.60 30.52
C SER A 45 -15.37 4.49 31.45
N ASN A 46 -15.44 3.25 30.97
CA ASN A 46 -15.95 2.14 31.76
C ASN A 46 -14.82 1.47 32.54
N SER A 47 -14.97 1.40 33.86
CA SER A 47 -14.06 0.69 34.76
C SER A 47 -14.14 -0.83 34.59
N ARG A 48 -15.35 -1.36 34.41
CA ARG A 48 -15.60 -2.77 34.08
C ARG A 48 -15.78 -2.96 32.57
N TYR A 49 -14.73 -3.42 31.90
CA TYR A 49 -14.74 -3.60 30.43
C TYR A 49 -13.97 -4.85 29.98
N ALA A 50 -14.40 -5.50 28.90
CA ALA A 50 -13.73 -6.69 28.38
C ALA A 50 -13.70 -6.67 26.85
N THR A 51 -12.58 -7.11 26.26
CA THR A 51 -12.35 -7.11 24.81
C THR A 51 -11.57 -8.33 24.35
N ILE A 52 -11.60 -8.59 23.04
CA ILE A 52 -10.78 -9.63 22.42
C ILE A 52 -9.77 -8.98 21.50
N ARG A 53 -8.55 -9.49 21.56
CA ARG A 53 -7.46 -9.13 20.65
C ARG A 53 -6.72 -10.34 20.14
N ASP A 54 -6.16 -10.17 18.96
CA ASP A 54 -5.20 -11.07 18.37
C ASP A 54 -3.79 -10.59 18.72
N HIS A 55 -2.96 -11.50 19.24
CA HIS A 55 -1.52 -11.35 19.36
C HIS A 55 -0.89 -12.56 18.68
N ASP A 56 -0.14 -12.33 17.60
CA ASP A 56 0.62 -13.33 16.85
C ASP A 56 -0.18 -14.60 16.49
N GLY A 57 -1.47 -14.42 16.16
CA GLY A 57 -2.34 -15.52 15.77
C GLY A 57 -2.93 -16.30 16.95
N ILE A 58 -2.90 -15.75 18.15
CA ILE A 58 -3.58 -16.31 19.33
C ILE A 58 -4.54 -15.25 19.85
N PHE A 59 -5.78 -15.65 20.10
CA PHE A 59 -6.77 -14.76 20.68
C PHE A 59 -6.61 -14.71 22.19
N TYR A 60 -6.66 -13.50 22.72
CA TYR A 60 -6.66 -13.22 24.15
C TYR A 60 -7.90 -12.44 24.53
N LEU A 61 -8.54 -12.87 25.62
CA LEU A 61 -9.57 -12.13 26.31
C LEU A 61 -8.89 -11.16 27.28
N TYR A 62 -9.09 -9.87 27.04
CA TYR A 62 -8.64 -8.77 27.86
C TYR A 62 -9.77 -8.34 28.78
N MET A 63 -9.54 -8.37 30.09
CA MET A 63 -10.52 -7.96 31.10
C MET A 63 -9.98 -6.80 31.93
N LYS A 64 -10.83 -5.81 32.17
CA LYS A 64 -10.56 -4.63 32.98
C LYS A 64 -11.53 -4.63 34.16
N THR A 65 -10.98 -4.59 35.36
CA THR A 65 -11.72 -4.53 36.62
C THR A 65 -11.51 -3.17 37.29
N ALA A 66 -12.49 -2.74 38.07
CA ALA A 66 -12.43 -1.44 38.76
C ALA A 66 -11.30 -1.37 39.80
N GLU A 67 -11.00 -2.50 40.43
CA GLU A 67 -9.97 -2.62 41.47
C GLU A 67 -8.58 -2.24 40.95
N ARG A 68 -8.25 -2.58 39.70
CA ARG A 68 -6.93 -2.32 39.10
C ARG A 68 -6.81 -0.94 38.44
N SER A 69 -7.83 -0.10 38.56
CA SER A 69 -7.87 1.23 37.91
C SER A 69 -6.72 2.15 38.31
N HIS A 70 -6.21 2.01 39.55
CA HIS A 70 -5.08 2.78 40.08
C HIS A 70 -3.71 2.34 39.51
N LEU A 71 -3.62 1.17 38.87
CA LEU A 71 -2.38 0.60 38.33
C LEU A 71 -2.48 0.50 36.80
N PRO A 72 -2.13 1.56 36.04
CA PRO A 72 -2.29 1.57 34.59
C PRO A 72 -1.48 0.45 33.89
N ASN A 73 -0.32 0.08 34.43
CA ASN A 73 0.52 -0.99 33.90
C ASN A 73 -0.12 -2.38 34.01
N LYS A 74 -0.97 -2.60 35.02
CA LYS A 74 -1.64 -3.88 35.30
C LYS A 74 -3.16 -3.81 35.10
N LEU A 75 -3.63 -2.77 34.43
CA LEU A 75 -5.05 -2.47 34.23
C LEU A 75 -5.81 -3.62 33.54
N TRP A 76 -5.13 -4.31 32.62
CA TRP A 76 -5.71 -5.38 31.83
C TRP A 76 -5.19 -6.74 32.24
N GLU A 77 -6.10 -7.61 32.64
CA GLU A 77 -5.89 -9.06 32.74
C GLU A 77 -6.01 -9.70 31.36
N ARG A 78 -5.20 -10.72 31.09
CA ARG A 78 -5.19 -11.42 29.80
C ARG A 78 -5.40 -12.91 30.03
N VAL A 79 -6.39 -13.48 29.34
CA VAL A 79 -6.67 -14.91 29.33
C VAL A 79 -6.50 -15.43 27.91
N LYS A 80 -5.72 -16.49 27.73
CA LYS A 80 -5.51 -17.13 26.43
C LYS A 80 -6.77 -17.90 26.03
N LEU A 81 -7.30 -17.64 24.84
CA LEU A 81 -8.42 -18.38 24.29
C LEU A 81 -7.92 -19.58 23.47
N PRO A 82 -8.60 -20.74 23.54
CA PRO A 82 -8.27 -21.90 22.72
C PRO A 82 -8.55 -21.63 21.23
N ARG A 83 -7.90 -22.41 20.35
CA ARG A 83 -8.12 -22.31 18.88
C ARG A 83 -9.52 -22.78 18.46
N ASN A 84 -10.13 -23.70 19.20
CA ASN A 84 -11.49 -24.14 18.93
C ASN A 84 -12.49 -23.07 19.36
N TYR A 85 -13.38 -22.69 18.45
CA TYR A 85 -14.36 -21.63 18.63
C TYR A 85 -15.37 -21.92 19.75
N GLU A 86 -15.88 -23.15 19.84
CA GLU A 86 -16.88 -23.54 20.85
C GLU A 86 -16.27 -23.47 22.25
N LYS A 87 -15.09 -24.10 22.42
CA LYS A 87 -14.32 -24.03 23.67
C LYS A 87 -13.97 -22.58 24.04
N ALA A 88 -13.69 -21.71 23.06
CA ALA A 88 -13.41 -20.31 23.32
C ALA A 88 -14.64 -19.56 23.83
N ILE A 89 -15.83 -19.85 23.30
CA ILE A 89 -17.09 -19.30 23.81
C ILE A 89 -17.35 -19.75 25.24
N GLU A 90 -17.14 -21.04 25.55
CA GLU A 90 -17.31 -21.56 26.92
C GLU A 90 -16.39 -20.83 27.91
N VAL A 91 -15.12 -20.64 27.55
CA VAL A 91 -14.16 -19.88 28.38
C VAL A 91 -14.63 -18.44 28.58
N ILE A 92 -15.13 -17.78 27.53
CA ILE A 92 -15.69 -16.42 27.63
C ILE A 92 -16.90 -16.40 28.56
N ASN A 93 -17.81 -17.37 28.46
CA ASN A 93 -19.00 -17.45 29.31
C ASN A 93 -18.62 -17.63 30.79
N LYS A 94 -17.64 -18.48 31.09
CA LYS A 94 -17.15 -18.71 32.45
C LYS A 94 -16.53 -17.45 33.07
N HIS A 95 -15.69 -16.75 32.32
CA HIS A 95 -15.04 -15.53 32.85
C HIS A 95 -15.97 -14.31 32.89
N LEU A 96 -17.00 -14.26 32.04
CA LEU A 96 -17.91 -13.11 31.93
C LEU A 96 -19.33 -13.40 32.45
N GLU A 97 -19.50 -14.33 33.39
CA GLU A 97 -20.81 -14.70 33.90
C GLU A 97 -21.55 -13.53 34.55
N PHE A 98 -20.86 -12.78 35.42
CA PHE A 98 -21.45 -11.65 36.15
C PHE A 98 -21.43 -10.32 35.39
N TRP A 99 -21.12 -10.34 34.09
CA TRP A 99 -20.95 -9.16 33.25
C TRP A 99 -22.25 -8.75 32.54
N PRO A 100 -22.41 -7.47 32.11
CA PRO A 100 -23.61 -7.08 31.39
C PRO A 100 -23.75 -7.87 30.09
N GLN A 101 -24.92 -8.49 29.88
CA GLN A 101 -25.19 -9.38 28.75
C GLN A 101 -24.91 -8.73 27.38
N LEU A 102 -25.22 -7.44 27.24
CA LEU A 102 -24.95 -6.70 26.01
C LEU A 102 -23.46 -6.71 25.65
N LEU A 103 -22.59 -6.50 26.65
CA LEU A 103 -21.14 -6.51 26.42
C LEU A 103 -20.67 -7.92 26.05
N VAL A 104 -21.14 -8.94 26.78
CA VAL A 104 -20.81 -10.36 26.51
C VAL A 104 -21.23 -10.73 25.08
N HIS A 105 -22.42 -10.34 24.65
CA HIS A 105 -22.90 -10.59 23.29
C HIS A 105 -22.01 -9.88 22.25
N LYS A 106 -21.63 -8.62 22.47
CA LYS A 106 -20.72 -7.90 21.55
C LYS A 106 -19.32 -8.53 21.52
N ILE A 107 -18.82 -9.04 22.64
CA ILE A 107 -17.55 -9.77 22.71
C ILE A 107 -17.63 -11.07 21.90
N LYS A 108 -18.71 -11.85 22.04
CA LYS A 108 -18.97 -13.03 21.22
C LYS A 108 -18.99 -12.69 19.72
N GLN A 109 -19.75 -11.65 19.34
CA GLN A 109 -19.79 -11.15 17.95
C GLN A 109 -18.39 -10.76 17.44
N ARG A 110 -17.59 -10.10 18.26
CA ARG A 110 -16.20 -9.75 17.92
C ARG A 110 -15.33 -10.99 17.73
N LEU A 111 -15.44 -12.00 18.60
CA LEU A 111 -14.72 -13.28 18.44
C LEU A 111 -15.05 -13.92 17.09
N THR A 112 -16.34 -14.00 16.76
CA THR A 112 -16.80 -14.56 15.49
C THR A 112 -16.19 -13.79 14.32
N LYS A 113 -16.24 -12.45 14.35
CA LYS A 113 -15.70 -11.62 13.27
C LYS A 113 -14.18 -11.75 13.13
N MET A 114 -13.44 -11.76 14.23
CA MET A 114 -11.99 -11.98 14.23
C MET A 114 -11.64 -13.36 13.66
N THR A 115 -12.36 -14.40 14.05
CA THR A 115 -12.17 -15.76 13.54
C THR A 115 -12.45 -15.82 12.03
N GLN A 116 -13.54 -15.20 11.57
CA GLN A 116 -13.84 -15.07 10.15
C GLN A 116 -12.74 -14.33 9.38
N TYR A 117 -12.19 -13.25 9.94
CA TYR A 117 -11.08 -12.54 9.32
C TYR A 117 -9.82 -13.39 9.21
N ARG A 118 -9.51 -14.22 10.21
CA ARG A 118 -8.38 -15.17 10.12
C ARG A 118 -8.58 -16.21 9.03
N ILE A 119 -9.79 -16.77 8.92
CA ILE A 119 -10.12 -17.70 7.82
C ILE A 119 -9.97 -16.99 6.47
N ARG A 120 -10.46 -15.74 6.36
CA ARG A 120 -10.34 -14.95 5.14
C ARG A 120 -8.89 -14.63 4.80
N MET A 121 -8.05 -14.26 5.77
CA MET A 121 -6.63 -13.99 5.56
C MET A 121 -5.90 -15.23 5.04
N ARG A 122 -6.15 -16.41 5.62
CA ARG A 122 -5.58 -17.68 5.12
C ARG A 122 -6.03 -17.97 3.68
N LYS A 123 -7.33 -17.83 3.40
CA LYS A 123 -7.87 -17.98 2.04
C LYS A 123 -7.26 -16.96 1.07
N LEU A 124 -6.92 -15.76 1.54
CA LEU A 124 -6.29 -14.71 0.73
C LEU A 124 -4.85 -15.05 0.40
N GLN A 125 -4.10 -15.56 1.37
CA GLN A 125 -2.70 -15.97 1.21
C GLN A 125 -2.55 -17.14 0.24
N LEU A 126 -3.53 -18.06 0.21
CA LEU A 126 -3.56 -19.17 -0.74
C LEU A 126 -3.93 -18.75 -2.17
N LYS A 127 -4.54 -17.57 -2.36
CA LYS A 127 -4.90 -17.08 -3.68
C LYS A 127 -3.69 -16.37 -4.30
N VAL A 128 -3.25 -16.85 -5.46
CA VAL A 128 -2.30 -16.13 -6.30
C VAL A 128 -2.94 -14.83 -6.76
N ARG A 129 -2.32 -13.71 -6.44
CA ARG A 129 -2.74 -12.37 -6.87
C ARG A 129 -1.56 -11.68 -7.52
N GLU A 130 -1.84 -10.96 -8.59
CA GLU A 130 -0.89 -10.03 -9.18
C GLU A 130 -0.53 -8.97 -8.14
N LYS A 131 0.77 -8.71 -7.99
CA LYS A 131 1.26 -7.66 -7.09
C LYS A 131 1.05 -6.33 -7.79
N LEU A 132 0.22 -5.47 -7.22
CA LEU A 132 0.12 -4.08 -7.66
C LEU A 132 1.46 -3.39 -7.38
N MET A 133 2.30 -3.27 -8.41
CA MET A 133 3.54 -2.53 -8.35
C MET A 133 3.28 -1.10 -8.80
N THR A 134 3.62 -0.13 -7.95
CA THR A 134 3.55 1.27 -8.33
C THR A 134 4.80 1.64 -9.13
N VAL A 135 4.61 2.14 -10.34
CA VAL A 135 5.70 2.71 -11.14
C VAL A 135 5.84 4.18 -10.76
N PRO A 136 7.05 4.67 -10.42
CA PRO A 136 7.23 6.08 -10.11
C PRO A 136 6.98 6.94 -11.35
N ARG A 137 6.17 8.01 -11.21
CA ARG A 137 5.80 8.90 -12.33
C ARG A 137 6.99 9.43 -13.13
N LYS A 138 8.13 9.68 -12.48
CA LYS A 138 9.35 10.15 -13.16
C LYS A 138 9.87 9.12 -14.16
N LYS A 139 9.82 7.82 -13.84
CA LYS A 139 10.26 6.76 -14.77
C LYS A 139 9.33 6.70 -15.97
N THR A 140 8.02 6.65 -15.75
CA THR A 140 7.03 6.68 -16.84
C THR A 140 7.26 7.85 -17.79
N ARG A 141 7.46 9.07 -17.26
CA ARG A 141 7.77 10.25 -18.11
C ARG A 141 9.08 10.13 -18.88
N ILE A 142 10.10 9.50 -18.31
CA ILE A 142 11.39 9.29 -18.97
C ILE A 142 11.26 8.21 -20.05
N ASP A 143 10.62 7.09 -19.72
CA ASP A 143 10.37 5.96 -20.60
C ASP A 143 9.54 6.42 -21.82
N ASP A 144 8.50 7.24 -21.61
CA ASP A 144 7.69 7.83 -22.70
C ASP A 144 8.53 8.73 -23.61
N LYS A 145 9.38 9.59 -23.03
CA LYS A 145 10.28 10.45 -23.80
C LYS A 145 11.32 9.64 -24.59
N GLN A 146 11.88 8.61 -23.97
CA GLN A 146 12.84 7.71 -24.61
C GLN A 146 12.19 6.89 -25.71
N ALA A 147 10.97 6.38 -25.49
CA ALA A 147 10.20 5.67 -26.50
C ALA A 147 9.94 6.56 -27.72
N ARG A 148 9.51 7.81 -27.53
CA ARG A 148 9.29 8.75 -28.63
C ARG A 148 10.58 9.06 -29.40
N LYS A 149 11.72 9.22 -28.69
CA LYS A 149 13.03 9.43 -29.34
C LYS A 149 13.47 8.19 -30.12
N ALA A 150 13.25 7.00 -29.58
CA ALA A 150 13.58 5.74 -30.23
C ALA A 150 12.73 5.51 -31.49
N GLU A 151 11.43 5.81 -31.44
CA GLU A 151 10.53 5.77 -32.58
C GLU A 151 11.01 6.67 -33.73
N GLN A 152 11.35 7.92 -33.41
CA GLN A 152 11.85 8.88 -34.40
C GLN A 152 13.20 8.46 -34.98
N ALA A 153 14.09 7.88 -34.17
CA ALA A 153 15.40 7.41 -34.61
C ALA A 153 15.33 6.12 -35.46
N ALA A 154 14.41 5.22 -35.15
CA ALA A 154 14.29 3.93 -35.81
C ALA A 154 13.78 4.02 -37.26
N LYS A 155 13.09 5.12 -37.64
CA LYS A 155 12.52 5.36 -38.99
C LYS A 155 11.99 4.07 -39.63
N ILE A 156 11.06 3.43 -38.93
CA ILE A 156 10.65 2.05 -39.20
C ILE A 156 10.14 1.89 -40.63
N ASP A 157 9.46 2.89 -41.18
CA ASP A 157 8.92 2.86 -42.55
C ASP A 157 10.01 2.69 -43.62
N ASN A 158 11.16 3.36 -43.47
CA ASN A 158 12.26 3.25 -44.42
C ASN A 158 12.94 1.87 -44.34
N CYS A 159 13.08 1.33 -43.12
CA CYS A 159 13.58 -0.02 -42.91
C CYS A 159 12.63 -1.08 -43.51
N ILE A 160 11.32 -0.86 -43.40
CA ILE A 160 10.31 -1.74 -44.01
C ILE A 160 10.37 -1.63 -45.55
N GLN A 161 10.50 -0.42 -46.08
CA GLN A 161 10.58 -0.19 -47.52
C GLN A 161 11.79 -0.88 -48.15
N SER A 162 12.97 -0.74 -47.54
CA SER A 162 14.18 -1.41 -48.01
C SER A 162 14.05 -2.94 -47.92
N GLU A 163 13.46 -3.47 -46.84
CA GLU A 163 13.23 -4.92 -46.72
C GLU A 163 12.24 -5.44 -47.77
N LEU A 164 11.14 -4.72 -48.03
CA LEU A 164 10.16 -5.08 -49.06
C LEU A 164 10.75 -5.04 -50.46
N LEU A 165 11.57 -4.03 -50.77
CA LEU A 165 12.31 -3.95 -52.02
C LEU A 165 13.30 -5.11 -52.16
N GLU A 166 14.04 -5.46 -51.11
CA GLU A 166 14.93 -6.62 -51.13
C GLU A 166 14.18 -7.94 -51.33
N ARG A 167 13.02 -8.12 -50.69
CA ARG A 167 12.17 -9.30 -50.86
C ARG A 167 11.60 -9.39 -52.27
N LEU A 168 11.23 -8.25 -52.86
CA LEU A 168 10.80 -8.15 -54.25
C LEU A 168 11.94 -8.52 -55.21
N LYS A 169 13.14 -7.98 -55.00
CA LYS A 169 14.36 -8.32 -55.76
C LYS A 169 14.74 -9.80 -55.65
N LYS A 170 14.55 -10.40 -54.47
CA LYS A 170 14.79 -11.83 -54.21
C LYS A 170 13.70 -12.74 -54.82
N GLY A 171 12.62 -12.18 -55.37
CA GLY A 171 11.54 -12.95 -55.99
C GLY A 171 10.72 -13.78 -54.99
N CYS A 172 10.61 -13.34 -53.74
CA CYS A 172 9.88 -14.07 -52.70
C CYS A 172 8.35 -14.01 -52.87
N TYR A 173 7.85 -13.06 -53.66
CA TYR A 173 6.43 -12.99 -54.04
C TYR A 173 6.22 -13.85 -55.29
N ASN A 174 5.26 -14.76 -55.22
CA ASN A 174 4.94 -15.70 -56.31
C ASN A 174 4.80 -14.95 -57.65
N ASN A 175 5.18 -15.61 -58.75
CA ASN A 175 5.31 -15.11 -60.13
C ASN A 175 3.99 -14.60 -60.79
N GLU A 176 3.06 -14.06 -60.01
CA GLU A 176 1.96 -13.25 -60.51
C GLU A 176 2.54 -11.90 -60.94
N ILE A 177 2.43 -11.63 -62.25
CA ILE A 177 2.92 -10.39 -62.86
C ILE A 177 2.08 -9.25 -62.30
N TYR A 178 2.58 -8.60 -61.26
CA TYR A 178 1.98 -7.38 -60.72
C TYR A 178 2.10 -6.27 -61.76
N ASN A 179 0.96 -5.78 -62.25
CA ASN A 179 0.90 -4.64 -63.17
C ASN A 179 1.16 -3.35 -62.38
N TYR A 180 2.42 -3.03 -62.15
CA TYR A 180 2.81 -1.73 -61.59
C TYR A 180 2.70 -0.66 -62.68
N PRO A 181 2.08 0.50 -62.40
CA PRO A 181 2.12 1.64 -63.32
C PRO A 181 3.58 1.99 -63.64
N PHE A 182 3.91 2.09 -64.93
CA PHE A 182 5.29 2.25 -65.40
C PHE A 182 5.98 3.51 -64.86
N ASN A 183 5.20 4.57 -64.58
CA ASN A 183 5.70 5.81 -64.01
C ASN A 183 6.21 5.60 -62.58
N ASP A 184 5.43 4.91 -61.73
CA ASP A 184 5.78 4.67 -60.33
C ASP A 184 7.04 3.80 -60.19
N PHE A 185 7.24 2.84 -61.12
CA PHE A 185 8.44 2.00 -61.16
C PHE A 185 9.70 2.79 -61.57
N SER A 186 9.57 3.71 -62.53
CA SER A 186 10.69 4.52 -63.00
C SER A 186 11.18 5.52 -61.94
N ASP A 187 10.29 5.97 -61.05
CA ASP A 187 10.63 6.88 -59.97
C ASP A 187 11.29 6.13 -58.78
N ILE A 188 10.91 4.88 -58.52
CA ILE A 188 11.58 4.01 -57.54
C ILE A 188 13.03 3.70 -57.94
N VAL A 189 13.29 3.45 -59.23
CA VAL A 189 14.65 3.18 -59.74
C VAL A 189 15.55 4.42 -59.68
N LYS A 190 14.98 5.63 -59.84
CA LYS A 190 15.72 6.89 -59.72
C LYS A 190 16.04 7.25 -58.26
N LEU A 191 15.10 7.03 -57.34
CA LEU A 191 15.33 7.20 -55.90
C LEU A 191 16.49 6.33 -55.40
N GLU A 192 16.65 5.13 -55.97
CA GLU A 192 17.74 4.21 -55.64
C GLU A 192 19.13 4.70 -56.10
N GLN A 193 19.19 5.51 -57.17
CA GLN A 193 20.44 6.15 -57.64
C GLN A 193 20.80 7.39 -56.81
N GLU A 194 19.81 8.11 -56.28
CA GLU A 194 20.04 9.29 -55.44
C GLU A 194 20.50 8.92 -54.02
N ASP A 195 20.06 7.77 -53.48
CA ASP A 195 20.49 7.27 -52.16
C ASP A 195 21.96 6.78 -52.14
N GLU A 196 22.51 6.31 -53.27
CA GLU A 196 23.95 5.94 -53.38
C GLU A 196 24.90 7.15 -53.43
N GLU A 197 24.46 8.30 -53.94
CA GLU A 197 25.29 9.53 -54.01
C GLU A 197 25.36 10.30 -52.68
N TYR A 198 24.44 10.06 -51.74
CA TYR A 198 24.39 10.77 -50.45
C TYR A 198 25.19 10.10 -49.31
N ALA A 199 25.95 9.04 -49.59
CA ALA A 199 26.71 8.29 -48.57
C ALA A 199 27.94 9.02 -47.97
N THR A 200 28.26 10.24 -48.40
CA THR A 200 29.38 11.02 -47.84
C THR A 200 29.05 12.50 -47.65
N GLN A 201 27.94 12.81 -46.99
CA GLN A 201 27.81 14.11 -46.32
C GLN A 201 27.70 13.89 -44.82
N TYR A 202 28.85 14.00 -44.15
CA TYR A 202 28.92 14.18 -42.71
C TYR A 202 28.07 15.41 -42.36
N VAL A 203 26.85 15.18 -41.90
CA VAL A 203 26.08 16.19 -41.19
C VAL A 203 26.72 16.29 -39.81
N GLU A 204 27.58 17.29 -39.66
CA GLU A 204 28.02 17.76 -38.35
C GLU A 204 26.78 17.91 -37.46
N PRO A 205 26.73 17.30 -36.25
CA PRO A 205 25.62 17.54 -35.36
C PRO A 205 25.55 19.04 -35.12
N ASN A 206 24.45 19.68 -35.54
CA ASN A 206 24.24 21.09 -35.30
C ASN A 206 24.19 21.30 -33.77
N GLU A 207 25.32 21.72 -33.18
CA GLU A 207 25.43 22.04 -31.76
C GLU A 207 24.52 23.22 -31.36
N ASN A 208 23.88 23.89 -32.33
CA ASN A 208 22.97 25.01 -32.12
C ASN A 208 21.47 24.68 -32.06
N GLU A 209 21.06 23.40 -32.07
CA GLU A 209 19.70 23.00 -31.63
C GLU A 209 19.70 22.41 -30.20
N MET A 210 20.85 22.51 -29.51
CA MET A 210 21.02 22.23 -28.08
C MET A 210 21.02 23.52 -27.24
N GLY A 211 20.28 24.54 -27.69
CA GLY A 211 20.17 25.82 -27.00
C GLY A 211 18.73 26.23 -26.76
N MET A 212 18.37 26.38 -25.48
CA MET A 212 17.18 27.11 -24.98
C MET A 212 15.85 26.33 -24.90
N ASP A 213 15.82 25.23 -24.16
CA ASP A 213 14.69 25.04 -23.24
C ASP A 213 15.07 24.08 -22.10
N ASP A 214 14.99 24.59 -20.86
CA ASP A 214 15.15 23.89 -19.58
C ASP A 214 16.55 23.85 -18.91
N MET A 215 17.36 24.92 -19.06
CA MET A 215 18.45 25.24 -18.12
C MET A 215 18.05 26.28 -17.04
N GLU A 216 16.78 26.67 -16.97
CA GLU A 216 16.28 27.67 -16.01
C GLU A 216 15.67 27.06 -14.73
N ASP A 217 16.29 26.03 -14.13
CA ASP A 217 15.97 25.67 -12.72
C ASP A 217 17.21 25.29 -11.90
N PHE A 218 18.39 25.74 -12.32
CA PHE A 218 19.63 25.53 -11.56
C PHE A 218 20.57 26.75 -11.60
N LYS A 219 20.20 27.83 -10.91
CA LYS A 219 21.16 28.72 -10.24
C LYS A 219 20.45 29.69 -9.30
N GLY A 220 20.61 29.52 -8.00
CA GLY A 220 20.17 30.56 -7.05
C GLY A 220 20.11 30.19 -5.58
N ILE A 221 21.16 29.59 -5.00
CA ILE A 221 21.47 29.90 -3.61
C ILE A 221 22.58 30.95 -3.64
N PRO A 222 22.26 32.21 -3.28
CA PRO A 222 23.06 32.92 -2.30
C PRO A 222 22.22 33.17 -1.05
N ASN A 223 22.86 32.97 0.10
CA ASN A 223 22.35 33.34 1.41
C ASN A 223 21.85 34.79 1.45
N SER A 224 20.89 35.01 2.36
CA SER A 224 20.52 36.26 3.03
C SER A 224 19.18 36.86 2.59
N GLU A 225 18.16 36.53 3.40
CA GLU A 225 17.31 37.53 4.09
C GLU A 225 16.75 38.70 3.28
N CYS A 226 15.48 38.58 2.87
CA CYS A 226 14.39 39.58 2.85
C CYS A 226 13.38 39.13 1.76
N GLY A 227 12.05 39.16 1.91
CA GLY A 227 11.20 40.10 2.63
C GLY A 227 10.23 40.69 1.59
N TYR A 228 8.94 40.79 1.97
CA TYR A 228 7.82 41.50 1.29
C TYR A 228 6.99 40.65 0.29
N THR A 229 5.77 40.18 0.61
CA THR A 229 4.46 40.78 0.99
C THR A 229 3.63 41.25 -0.20
N ASP A 230 2.49 40.57 -0.43
CA ASP A 230 1.14 41.16 -0.58
C ASP A 230 0.12 40.00 -0.45
N ALA A 231 -0.70 39.96 0.62
CA ALA A 231 -2.09 40.44 0.65
C ALA A 231 -2.98 39.57 -0.26
N ASP A 232 -3.74 38.60 0.26
CA ASP A 232 -4.99 38.71 1.03
C ASP A 232 -5.30 37.31 1.64
N ASP A 233 -6.02 37.08 2.73
CA ASP A 233 -6.54 37.82 3.86
C ASP A 233 -6.98 36.74 4.89
N ASP A 234 -6.91 37.09 6.17
CA ASP A 234 -7.75 36.60 7.26
C ASP A 234 -7.65 35.16 7.88
N LEU A 235 -7.01 35.17 9.07
CA LEU A 235 -7.52 34.78 10.40
C LEU A 235 -6.94 33.52 11.11
N LEU A 236 -5.93 33.81 11.96
CA LEU A 236 -5.78 33.50 13.40
C LEU A 236 -5.92 32.02 13.87
N ASP A 237 -5.09 31.46 14.74
CA ASP A 237 -3.79 31.82 15.32
C ASP A 237 -3.30 30.57 16.08
N GLU A 238 -1.98 30.35 16.07
CA GLU A 238 -1.08 29.92 17.15
C GLU A 238 -1.52 28.87 18.21
N GLN A 239 -0.70 27.97 18.74
CA GLN A 239 0.75 27.75 18.84
C GLN A 239 0.86 26.40 19.64
N VAL A 240 1.80 25.48 19.46
CA VAL A 240 3.18 25.42 20.01
C VAL A 240 3.65 23.98 19.74
N ALA A 241 4.88 23.74 19.26
CA ALA A 241 5.82 22.79 19.88
C ALA A 241 7.13 22.55 19.09
N LYS A 242 8.21 22.85 19.80
CA LYS A 242 9.63 22.60 19.50
C LYS A 242 9.93 21.16 19.07
N LYS A 243 10.78 21.02 18.04
CA LYS A 243 11.27 19.73 17.53
C LYS A 243 12.62 19.38 18.16
N GLN A 244 12.69 18.33 18.98
CA GLN A 244 13.93 17.73 19.43
C GLN A 244 14.56 16.82 18.34
N LYS A 245 15.89 16.88 18.25
CA LYS A 245 16.76 16.09 17.37
C LYS A 245 16.66 14.59 17.70
N ARG A 246 16.46 13.74 16.68
CA ARG A 246 16.58 12.27 16.81
C ARG A 246 18.02 11.83 16.51
N SER A 247 18.62 11.15 17.47
CA SER A 247 19.87 10.41 17.32
C SER A 247 19.66 9.08 16.59
N LYS A 248 20.68 8.67 15.84
CA LYS A 248 20.81 7.39 15.14
C LYS A 248 20.98 6.25 16.16
N ILE A 249 20.24 5.15 16.00
CA ILE A 249 20.55 3.87 16.67
C ILE A 249 20.41 2.72 15.66
N GLY A 250 21.30 1.74 15.80
CA GLY A 250 21.74 0.81 14.77
C GLY A 250 20.79 -0.31 14.40
N LYS A 251 21.00 -0.81 13.17
CA LYS A 251 20.44 -2.06 12.65
C LYS A 251 21.01 -3.24 13.43
N ARG A 252 20.15 -4.10 13.97
CA ARG A 252 20.50 -5.49 14.32
C ARG A 252 19.70 -6.43 13.44
N SER A 253 20.44 -7.27 12.73
CA SER A 253 19.99 -8.44 11.96
C SER A 253 19.61 -9.54 12.95
N THR A 254 18.43 -10.14 12.77
CA THR A 254 18.04 -11.35 13.51
C THR A 254 17.89 -12.50 12.52
N LYS A 255 18.84 -13.43 12.63
CA LYS A 255 18.91 -14.71 11.95
C LYS A 255 17.83 -15.62 12.56
N VAL A 256 16.92 -16.14 11.74
CA VAL A 256 15.91 -17.12 12.17
C VAL A 256 16.54 -18.51 12.09
N THR A 257 16.77 -19.13 13.25
CA THR A 257 17.05 -20.56 13.37
C THR A 257 15.71 -21.29 13.51
N SER A 258 15.39 -22.16 12.55
CA SER A 258 14.26 -23.07 12.62
C SER A 258 14.67 -24.30 13.43
N GLU A 259 14.22 -24.36 14.68
CA GLU A 259 14.20 -25.62 15.44
C GLU A 259 12.86 -26.31 15.14
N LEU A 260 12.96 -27.50 14.56
CA LEU A 260 11.85 -28.42 14.34
C LEU A 260 11.60 -29.16 15.65
N GLU A 261 10.50 -28.85 16.35
CA GLU A 261 9.94 -29.74 17.36
C GLU A 261 9.13 -30.82 16.63
N GLN A 262 9.65 -32.05 16.67
CA GLN A 262 8.94 -33.26 16.30
C GLN A 262 8.03 -33.65 17.47
N ASP A 263 6.73 -33.49 17.31
CA ASP A 263 5.76 -34.17 18.16
C ASP A 263 5.33 -35.47 17.46
N GLU A 264 5.59 -36.58 18.14
CA GLU A 264 5.14 -37.92 17.78
C GLU A 264 3.60 -37.98 17.83
N ASP A 265 3.00 -38.34 16.70
CA ASP A 265 1.65 -38.92 16.68
C ASP A 265 1.63 -40.02 15.62
N THR A 266 2.02 -41.21 16.07
CA THR A 266 1.91 -42.47 15.34
C THR A 266 0.43 -42.79 15.11
N GLY A 267 -0.05 -42.52 13.90
CA GLY A 267 -1.36 -42.94 13.40
C GLY A 267 -1.23 -43.60 12.04
N VAL A 268 -0.93 -44.90 12.03
CA VAL A 268 -0.84 -45.75 10.84
C VAL A 268 -2.12 -45.65 10.02
N ARG A 269 -2.02 -45.10 8.80
CA ARG A 269 -3.01 -45.31 7.73
C ARG A 269 -2.27 -45.80 6.50
N GLN A 270 -2.28 -47.12 6.31
CA GLN A 270 -1.87 -47.76 5.06
C GLN A 270 -2.74 -47.21 3.92
N MET A 271 -2.09 -46.58 2.95
CA MET A 271 -2.62 -46.35 1.61
C MET A 271 -2.32 -47.60 0.80
N THR A 272 -3.35 -48.39 0.51
CA THR A 272 -3.33 -49.40 -0.56
C THR A 272 -3.49 -48.67 -1.90
N LEU A 273 -2.49 -48.79 -2.76
CA LEU A 273 -2.57 -48.43 -4.17
C LEU A 273 -3.35 -49.53 -4.91
N VAL A 274 -4.40 -49.13 -5.62
CA VAL A 274 -4.89 -49.75 -6.87
C VAL A 274 -5.15 -48.62 -7.84
#